data_AF-A0A328SUM2-F1
#
_entry.id   AF-A0A328SUM2-F1
#
_cell.length_a   1.000
_cell.length_b   1.000
_cell.length_c   1.000
_cell.angle_alpha   90.00
_cell.angle_beta   90.00
_cell.angle_gamma   90.00
#
_symmetry.space_group_name_H-M   'P 1'
#
loop_
_entity.id
_entity.type
_entity.pdbx_description
1 polymer ?
#
loop_
_entity_poly.entity_id
_entity_poly.type
_entity_poly.pdbx_seq_one_letter_code
_entity_poly.pdbx_strand_id
1 'polypeptide(L)'
;MSDITIKEDELNDFIIENFREDSLVEISFNRVFIPGILLNINDEDNLILTLRLQGELLHQTVDVNIDEIKGELVEIRCTHEDNEINLVII
;
A
#
# COMPACT_ATOMS: atom_id res chain seq x y z
N MET A 1 14.87 -1.62 -7.46
CA MET A 1 14.24 -0.44 -6.81
C MET A 1 13.96 0.57 -7.88
N SER A 2 12.67 0.84 -8.11
CA SER A 2 12.18 1.88 -9.02
C SER A 2 11.46 2.93 -8.20
N ASP A 3 11.92 4.18 -8.24
CA ASP A 3 11.26 5.32 -7.60
C ASP A 3 10.32 6.00 -8.59
N ILE A 4 9.05 6.13 -8.21
CA ILE A 4 7.99 6.67 -9.04
C ILE A 4 7.28 7.77 -8.26
N THR A 5 7.19 8.95 -8.86
CA THR A 5 6.34 10.03 -8.35
C THR A 5 4.98 9.93 -9.02
N ILE A 6 3.92 9.85 -8.23
CA ILE A 6 2.55 9.66 -8.71
C ILE A 6 1.61 10.69 -8.08
N LYS A 7 0.62 11.13 -8.85
CA LYS A 7 -0.42 12.01 -8.32
C LYS A 7 -1.46 11.20 -7.55
N GLU A 8 -2.10 11.82 -6.56
CA GLU A 8 -3.20 11.19 -5.81
C GLU A 8 -4.28 10.56 -6.72
N ASP A 9 -4.63 11.24 -7.81
CA ASP A 9 -5.68 10.79 -8.75
C ASP A 9 -5.28 9.53 -9.55
N GLU A 10 -3.99 9.23 -9.69
CA GLU A 10 -3.46 8.09 -10.45
C GLU A 10 -3.10 6.90 -9.56
N LEU A 11 -3.13 7.10 -8.22
CA LEU A 11 -2.62 6.14 -7.26
C LEU A 11 -3.37 4.80 -7.28
N ASN A 12 -4.71 4.85 -7.33
CA ASN A 12 -5.52 3.64 -7.24
C ASN A 12 -5.27 2.71 -8.43
N ASP A 13 -5.30 3.27 -9.64
CA ASP A 13 -5.04 2.53 -10.88
C ASP A 13 -3.64 1.89 -10.84
N PHE A 14 -2.64 2.63 -10.37
CA PHE A 14 -1.29 2.11 -10.24
C PHE A 14 -1.21 0.92 -9.28
N ILE A 15 -1.85 1.01 -8.11
CA ILE A 15 -1.86 -0.07 -7.13
C ILE A 15 -2.50 -1.33 -7.74
N ILE A 16 -3.67 -1.20 -8.37
CA ILE A 16 -4.39 -2.33 -8.97
C ILE A 16 -3.52 -3.01 -10.05
N GLU A 17 -2.86 -2.23 -10.90
CA GLU A 17 -2.05 -2.76 -11.99
C GLU A 17 -0.75 -3.43 -11.53
N ASN A 18 -0.12 -2.92 -10.46
CA ASN A 18 1.26 -3.28 -10.11
C ASN A 18 1.39 -4.11 -8.84
N PHE A 19 0.42 -4.04 -7.91
CA PHE A 19 0.52 -4.74 -6.63
C PHE A 19 -0.04 -6.15 -6.78
N ARG A 20 0.54 -7.08 -6.02
CA ARG A 20 0.14 -8.50 -6.03
C ARG A 20 -0.04 -8.99 -4.60
N GLU A 21 -0.93 -9.94 -4.41
CA GLU A 21 -1.00 -10.67 -3.14
C GLU A 21 0.37 -11.24 -2.76
N ASP A 22 0.60 -11.44 -1.47
CA ASP A 22 1.87 -11.81 -0.85
C ASP A 22 3.01 -10.79 -0.96
N SER A 23 2.78 -9.63 -1.58
CA SER A 23 3.74 -8.52 -1.56
C SER A 23 3.89 -7.94 -0.16
N LEU A 24 5.11 -7.55 0.20
CA LEU A 24 5.35 -6.69 1.36
C LEU A 24 5.02 -5.25 0.98
N VAL A 25 4.03 -4.67 1.66
CA VAL A 25 3.59 -3.29 1.47
C VAL A 25 3.89 -2.49 2.73
N GLU A 26 4.55 -1.36 2.57
CA GLU A 26 4.88 -0.41 3.63
C GLU A 26 4.18 0.91 3.32
N ILE A 27 3.17 1.28 4.11
CA ILE A 27 2.37 2.49 3.90
C ILE A 27 2.79 3.57 4.91
N SER A 28 3.08 4.76 4.39
CA SER A 28 3.46 5.93 5.18
C SER A 28 2.38 7.02 5.05
N PHE A 29 1.67 7.29 6.14
CA PHE A 29 0.65 8.35 6.23
C PHE A 29 0.63 8.96 7.63
N ASN A 30 0.36 10.25 7.77
CA ASN A 30 0.21 10.90 9.09
C ASN A 30 1.30 10.57 10.15
N ARG A 31 2.55 10.40 9.71
CA ARG A 31 3.72 9.99 10.55
C ARG A 31 3.62 8.58 11.14
N VAL A 32 2.67 7.78 10.66
CA VAL A 32 2.53 6.35 10.92
C VAL A 32 3.15 5.59 9.76
N PHE A 33 3.87 4.52 10.08
CA PHE A 33 4.46 3.59 9.12
C PHE A 33 3.92 2.20 9.41
N ILE A 34 3.23 1.62 8.43
CA ILE A 34 2.57 0.32 8.58
C ILE A 34 3.17 -0.67 7.58
N PRO A 35 4.02 -1.61 8.04
CA PRO A 35 4.47 -2.73 7.23
C PRO A 35 3.49 -3.91 7.32
N GLY A 36 3.10 -4.48 6.20
CA GLY A 36 2.22 -5.64 6.15
C GLY A 36 2.32 -6.43 4.85
N ILE A 37 1.96 -7.72 4.92
CA ILE A 37 1.82 -8.56 3.73
C ILE A 37 0.44 -8.34 3.14
N LEU A 38 0.39 -7.99 1.86
CA LEU A 38 -0.86 -7.83 1.12
C LEU A 38 -1.57 -9.17 0.96
N LEU A 39 -2.78 -9.27 1.48
CA LEU A 39 -3.61 -10.47 1.37
C LEU A 39 -4.67 -10.37 0.29
N ASN A 40 -5.19 -9.16 0.06
CA ASN A 40 -6.27 -8.93 -0.90
C ASN A 40 -6.31 -7.45 -1.32
N ILE A 41 -6.74 -7.22 -2.56
CA ILE A 41 -7.07 -5.90 -3.11
C ILE A 41 -8.54 -5.93 -3.49
N ASN A 42 -9.35 -5.04 -2.92
CA ASN A 42 -10.76 -4.88 -3.29
C ASN A 42 -10.96 -3.48 -3.90
N ASP A 43 -11.51 -3.42 -5.10
CA ASP A 43 -11.72 -2.22 -5.90
C ASP A 43 -13.20 -1.99 -6.29
N GLU A 44 -14.16 -2.65 -5.65
CA GLU A 44 -15.59 -2.58 -6.05
C GLU A 44 -16.21 -1.19 -5.87
N ASP A 45 -15.86 -0.46 -4.80
CA ASP A 45 -16.40 0.88 -4.49
C ASP A 45 -15.28 1.88 -4.11
N ASN A 46 -14.47 1.49 -3.12
CA ASN A 46 -13.24 2.18 -2.72
C ASN A 46 -12.09 1.17 -2.83
N LEU A 47 -10.87 1.66 -3.06
CA LEU A 47 -9.69 0.81 -3.02
C LEU A 47 -9.34 0.45 -1.57
N ILE A 48 -9.57 -0.81 -1.22
CA ILE A 48 -9.29 -1.37 0.10
C ILE A 48 -8.16 -2.41 -0.03
N LEU A 49 -7.08 -2.19 0.72
CA LEU A 49 -5.98 -3.15 0.87
C LEU A 49 -6.10 -3.89 2.19
N THR A 50 -6.25 -5.21 2.11
CA THR A 50 -6.22 -6.07 3.30
C THR A 50 -4.77 -6.47 3.58
N LEU A 51 -4.20 -5.99 4.69
CA LEU A 51 -2.82 -6.22 5.08
C LEU A 51 -2.73 -7.09 6.34
N ARG A 52 -1.87 -8.11 6.31
CA ARG A 52 -1.41 -8.79 7.53
C ARG A 52 -0.19 -8.07 8.08
N LEU A 53 -0.36 -7.36 9.19
CA LEU A 53 0.71 -6.56 9.79
C LEU A 53 1.90 -7.43 10.20
N GLN A 54 3.10 -6.90 10.00
CA GLN A 54 4.34 -7.50 10.49
C GLN A 54 4.83 -6.77 11.74
N GLY A 55 4.81 -7.43 12.89
CA GLY A 55 5.27 -6.86 14.16
C GLY A 55 5.24 -7.87 15.31
N GLU A 56 5.94 -7.55 16.41
CA GLU A 56 6.15 -8.48 17.54
C GLU A 56 4.87 -8.91 18.28
N LEU A 57 3.78 -8.15 18.18
CA LEU A 57 2.60 -8.37 19.03
C LEU A 57 1.32 -8.79 18.32
N LEU A 58 1.13 -8.63 17.01
CA LEU A 58 -0.19 -8.88 16.40
C LEU A 58 -0.08 -9.42 14.97
N HIS A 59 -0.45 -10.70 14.80
CA HIS A 59 -0.84 -11.29 13.51
C HIS A 59 -2.25 -10.77 13.13
N GLN A 60 -2.43 -9.45 13.15
CA GLN A 60 -3.68 -8.81 12.82
C GLN A 60 -3.76 -8.57 11.33
N THR A 61 -4.93 -8.85 10.78
CA THR A 61 -5.33 -8.39 9.48
C THR A 61 -6.06 -7.07 9.64
N VAL A 62 -5.67 -6.06 8.89
CA VAL A 62 -6.31 -4.74 8.84
C VAL A 62 -6.73 -4.44 7.41
N ASP A 63 -7.86 -3.78 7.27
CA ASP A 63 -8.31 -3.23 5.98
C ASP A 63 -7.97 -1.74 5.95
N VAL A 64 -7.22 -1.34 4.93
CA VAL A 64 -6.80 0.04 4.71
C VAL A 64 -7.56 0.59 3.51
N ASN A 65 -8.45 1.55 3.75
CA ASN A 65 -9.14 2.26 2.68
C ASN A 65 -8.23 3.37 2.12
N ILE A 66 -7.63 3.12 0.95
CA ILE A 66 -6.70 4.04 0.29
C ILE A 66 -7.39 5.35 -0.08
N ASP A 67 -8.64 5.29 -0.53
CA ASP A 67 -9.39 6.50 -0.91
C ASP A 67 -9.65 7.46 0.26
N GLU A 68 -9.76 6.93 1.49
CA GLU A 68 -9.93 7.75 2.69
C GLU A 68 -8.63 8.41 3.16
N ILE A 69 -7.48 7.74 2.95
CA ILE A 69 -6.18 8.22 3.45
C ILE A 69 -5.31 8.86 2.38
N LYS A 70 -5.70 8.85 1.09
CA LYS A 70 -4.83 9.28 -0.01
C LYS A 70 -4.33 10.72 0.08
N GLY A 71 -5.13 11.63 0.62
CA GLY A 71 -4.72 13.03 0.85
C GLY A 71 -3.70 13.21 1.99
N GLU A 72 -3.43 12.14 2.74
CA GLU A 72 -2.44 12.11 3.82
C GLU A 72 -1.30 11.10 3.56
N LEU A 73 -1.37 10.38 2.43
CA LEU A 73 -0.33 9.47 2.00
C LEU A 73 0.91 10.26 1.58
N VAL A 74 2.07 9.79 2.04
CA VAL A 74 3.36 10.38 1.68
C VAL A 74 4.12 9.43 0.77
N GLU A 75 4.14 8.14 1.12
CA GLU A 75 4.92 7.13 0.44
C GLU A 75 4.28 5.75 0.59
N ILE A 76 4.32 4.93 -0.46
CA ILE A 76 4.01 3.50 -0.40
C ILE A 76 5.18 2.73 -1.02
N ARG A 77 5.77 1.81 -0.27
CA ARG A 77 6.72 0.85 -0.81
C ARG A 77 6.04 -0.50 -1.01
N CYS A 78 6.29 -1.13 -2.14
CA CYS A 78 5.83 -2.48 -2.45
C CYS A 78 7.01 -3.34 -2.90
N THR A 79 7.18 -4.49 -2.26
CA THR A 79 8.22 -5.48 -2.60
C THR A 79 7.57 -6.82 -2.91
N HIS A 80 7.82 -7.35 -4.10
CA HIS A 80 7.31 -8.64 -4.56
C HIS A 80 8.39 -9.40 -5.34
N GLU A 81 8.74 -10.61 -4.89
CA GLU A 81 9.70 -11.52 -5.57
C GLU A 81 10.94 -10.78 -6.14
N ASP A 82 11.66 -10.05 -5.28
CA ASP A 82 12.85 -9.24 -5.59
C ASP A 82 12.62 -7.94 -6.41
N ASN A 83 11.38 -7.63 -6.80
CA ASN A 83 11.02 -6.34 -7.38
C ASN A 83 10.56 -5.38 -6.29
N GLU A 84 11.25 -4.25 -6.16
CA GLU A 84 10.91 -3.18 -5.22
C GLU A 84 10.50 -1.93 -5.98
N ILE A 85 9.29 -1.46 -5.68
CA ILE A 85 8.69 -0.23 -6.20
C ILE A 85 8.50 0.73 -5.03
N ASN A 86 8.99 1.94 -5.18
CA ASN A 86 8.81 3.01 -4.22
C ASN A 86 7.94 4.12 -4.84
N LEU A 87 6.77 4.38 -4.26
CA LEU A 87 5.81 5.38 -4.71
C LEU A 87 5.86 6.60 -3.81
N VAL A 88 6.14 7.77 -4.38
CA VAL A 88 6.05 9.07 -3.71
C VAL A 88 4.82 9.78 -4.22
N ILE A 89 3.88 10.11 -3.33
CA ILE A 89 2.60 10.72 -3.66
C ILE A 89 2.74 12.26 -3.60
N ILE A 90 2.24 12.96 -4.63
CA ILE A 90 2.29 14.43 -4.76
C ILE A 90 0.97 15.08 -5.18
#